data_AF-A0A0W8CMW9-F1
#
_entry.id   AF-A0A0W8CMW9-F1
#
_cell.length_a   1.000
_cell.length_b   1.000
_cell.length_c   1.000
_cell.angle_alpha   90.00
_cell.angle_beta   90.00
_cell.angle_gamma   90.00
#
_symmetry.space_group_name_H-M   'P 1'
#
loop_
_entity.id
_entity.type
_entity.pdbx_description
1 polymer ?
#
loop_
_entity_poly.entity_id
_entity_poly.type
_entity_poly.pdbx_seq_one_letter_code
_entity_poly.pdbx_strand_id
1 'polypeptide(L)'
;MEMNILSRTSEYLLLSNATQPGNYTNSTTTSIDALNASTCSPNTVNLSQVEYHSNHRYYTLLKETRLQPPVFRGNHTALCSSTKSLDVGYAYCLPISGRKDSPFCTGADRMDLLTQHTSKTQCYASVLHMLLVEVYEELYAFGKAPLVVYGSLLGAVRNGSMIPFTEDTDIAYSGQLNRDDELGRALVAKGYHFFFLNIWRVCVAPTHPLAAILYNPRLPIARDYAVPYLDLYAMEKLNATEWRLEKYVDKALSAEKVEPFSQVTINGLPFDTVHDPNYFLKESYGDDYMVPKPRK
;
A
#
# COMPACT_ATOMS: atom_id res chain seq x y z
N MET A 1 20.80 -16.35 -12.92
CA MET A 1 20.52 -15.81 -14.26
C MET A 1 19.55 -14.65 -14.05
N GLU A 2 19.96 -13.44 -14.42
CA GLU A 2 19.34 -12.16 -14.01
C GLU A 2 17.87 -12.04 -14.47
N MET A 3 16.95 -11.75 -13.54
CA MET A 3 15.60 -11.28 -13.89
C MET A 3 15.65 -9.76 -14.06
N ASN A 4 15.89 -9.33 -15.29
CA ASN A 4 15.62 -7.97 -15.75
C ASN A 4 14.10 -7.78 -15.87
N ILE A 5 13.48 -7.09 -14.92
CA ILE A 5 12.16 -6.50 -15.09
C ILE A 5 12.37 -5.17 -15.83
N LEU A 6 12.57 -5.25 -17.15
CA LEU A 6 12.45 -4.10 -18.03
C LEU A 6 11.05 -4.08 -18.64
N SER A 7 10.33 -3.04 -18.22
CA SER A 7 9.16 -2.45 -18.84
C SER A 7 9.12 -2.63 -20.36
N ARG A 8 8.14 -3.39 -20.86
CA ARG A 8 7.74 -3.32 -22.27
C ARG A 8 6.69 -2.23 -22.40
N THR A 9 7.14 -1.12 -23.00
CA THR A 9 6.32 -0.06 -23.57
C THR A 9 5.29 -0.65 -24.53
N SER A 10 4.01 -0.41 -24.26
CA SER A 10 2.95 -0.63 -25.23
C SER A 10 2.81 0.63 -26.08
N GLU A 11 3.21 0.51 -27.34
CA GLU A 11 3.05 1.51 -28.39
C GLU A 11 1.56 1.69 -28.71
N TYR A 12 1.03 2.89 -28.47
CA TYR A 12 -0.20 3.35 -29.13
C TYR A 12 0.11 4.61 -29.93
N LEU A 13 0.30 4.39 -31.23
CA LEU A 13 -0.08 5.21 -32.38
C LEU A 13 -0.23 6.73 -32.13
N LEU A 14 0.84 7.45 -32.49
CA LEU A 14 0.78 8.84 -32.94
C LEU A 14 0.05 8.92 -34.29
N LEU A 15 -1.05 9.66 -34.33
CA LEU A 15 -1.57 10.24 -35.57
C LEU A 15 -1.35 11.75 -35.54
N SER A 16 -0.52 12.16 -36.47
CA SER A 16 -0.17 13.53 -36.86
C SER A 16 -1.40 14.38 -37.21
N ASN A 17 -1.35 15.66 -36.90
CA ASN A 17 -1.63 16.69 -37.89
C ASN A 17 -0.87 17.98 -37.58
N ALA A 18 -0.03 18.37 -38.54
CA ALA A 18 0.66 19.65 -38.57
C ALA A 18 -0.26 20.72 -39.17
N THR A 19 -0.23 21.93 -38.61
CA THR A 19 -0.55 23.17 -39.34
C THR A 19 0.13 24.36 -38.65
N GLN A 20 1.17 24.84 -39.35
CA GLN A 20 1.88 26.13 -39.44
C GLN A 20 1.79 27.28 -38.40
N PRO A 21 2.81 28.18 -38.39
CA PRO A 21 3.16 29.05 -37.27
C PRO A 21 2.55 30.46 -37.38
N GLY A 22 2.21 31.06 -36.24
CA GLY A 22 1.67 32.42 -36.17
C GLY A 22 2.16 33.20 -34.94
N ASN A 23 3.05 34.15 -35.21
CA ASN A 23 3.34 35.41 -34.52
C ASN A 23 3.60 35.44 -33.00
N TYR A 24 4.86 35.76 -32.69
CA TYR A 24 5.29 36.45 -31.48
C TYR A 24 4.63 37.83 -31.37
N THR A 25 3.90 38.05 -30.27
CA THR A 25 3.73 39.38 -29.69
C THR A 25 3.96 39.31 -28.19
N ASN A 26 4.99 40.03 -27.74
CA ASN A 26 5.24 40.32 -26.34
C ASN A 26 4.04 41.06 -25.75
N SER A 27 3.35 40.43 -24.79
CA SER A 27 2.50 41.14 -23.84
C SER A 27 2.91 40.71 -22.44
N THR A 28 3.71 41.57 -21.80
CA THR A 28 3.91 41.61 -20.36
C THR A 28 2.54 41.82 -19.71
N THR A 29 1.89 40.71 -19.39
CA THR A 29 0.68 40.71 -18.58
C THR A 29 1.08 40.00 -17.30
N THR A 30 1.38 40.79 -16.28
CA THR A 30 1.39 40.35 -14.89
C THR A 30 0.03 39.69 -14.61
N SER A 31 -0.03 38.37 -14.75
CA SER A 31 -1.26 37.63 -14.47
C SER A 31 -1.46 37.56 -12.97
N ILE A 32 -2.50 38.25 -12.54
CA ILE A 32 -3.15 38.13 -11.25
C ILE A 32 -3.91 36.78 -11.25
N ASP A 33 -3.20 35.67 -11.45
CA ASP A 33 -3.78 34.30 -11.52
C ASP A 33 -3.65 33.54 -10.17
N ALA A 34 -3.33 34.26 -9.09
CA ALA A 34 -3.21 33.68 -7.75
C ALA A 34 -4.52 33.71 -6.93
N LEU A 35 -5.68 33.99 -7.55
CA LEU A 35 -6.96 34.13 -6.87
C LEU A 35 -7.96 33.09 -7.40
N ASN A 36 -8.26 32.10 -6.55
CA ASN A 36 -9.21 30.98 -6.70
C ASN A 36 -8.67 29.68 -7.32
N ALA A 37 -7.56 29.14 -6.77
CA ALA A 37 -7.32 27.71 -6.91
C ALA A 37 -8.48 26.93 -6.25
N SER A 38 -9.19 26.12 -7.03
CA SER A 38 -10.29 25.27 -6.53
C SER A 38 -9.82 24.45 -5.32
N THR A 39 -10.62 24.43 -4.25
CA THR A 39 -10.34 23.64 -3.04
C THR A 39 -11.49 22.69 -2.74
N CYS A 40 -11.17 21.55 -2.13
CA CYS A 40 -12.18 20.65 -1.59
C CYS A 40 -11.62 19.89 -0.37
N SER A 41 -12.49 19.31 0.42
CA SER A 41 -12.14 18.37 1.49
C SER A 41 -13.00 17.13 1.37
N PRO A 42 -12.42 15.92 1.49
CA PRO A 42 -13.18 14.68 1.45
C PRO A 42 -13.94 14.48 2.76
N ASN A 43 -15.03 13.71 2.71
CA ASN A 43 -15.67 13.22 3.93
C ASN A 43 -14.79 12.08 4.49
N THR A 44 -14.07 12.35 5.58
CA THR A 44 -13.26 11.31 6.24
C THR A 44 -14.12 10.35 7.03
N VAL A 45 -13.67 9.10 7.12
CA VAL A 45 -14.32 8.06 7.92
C VAL A 45 -14.41 8.47 9.39
N ASN A 46 -15.53 8.14 10.03
CA ASN A 46 -15.69 8.32 11.46
C ASN A 46 -15.11 7.14 12.24
N LEU A 47 -13.92 7.33 12.82
CA LEU A 47 -13.21 6.31 13.59
C LEU A 47 -14.01 5.70 14.75
N SER A 48 -14.94 6.45 15.35
CA SER A 48 -15.75 5.94 16.46
C SER A 48 -16.73 4.86 16.02
N GLN A 49 -17.05 4.79 14.71
CA GLN A 49 -17.99 3.85 14.10
C GLN A 49 -17.28 2.69 13.41
N VAL A 50 -15.95 2.71 13.35
CA VAL A 50 -15.16 1.64 12.75
C VAL A 50 -15.04 0.47 13.73
N GLU A 51 -15.41 -0.71 13.23
CA GLU A 51 -15.14 -2.00 13.87
C GLU A 51 -13.66 -2.38 13.67
N TYR A 52 -13.01 -2.84 14.74
CA TYR A 52 -11.62 -3.32 14.72
C TYR A 52 -11.58 -4.67 15.40
N HIS A 53 -10.71 -5.57 14.91
CA HIS A 53 -10.69 -6.98 15.32
C HIS A 53 -9.66 -7.28 16.41
N SER A 54 -8.97 -6.27 16.94
CA SER A 54 -8.10 -6.42 18.10
C SER A 54 -8.21 -5.28 19.10
N ASN A 55 -7.81 -5.55 20.35
CA ASN A 55 -7.78 -4.57 21.44
C ASN A 55 -6.43 -3.84 21.53
N HIS A 56 -5.67 -3.79 20.44
CA HIS A 56 -4.36 -3.15 20.44
C HIS A 56 -4.51 -1.65 20.76
N ARG A 57 -3.64 -1.12 21.64
CA ARG A 57 -3.70 0.28 22.12
C ARG A 57 -3.76 1.32 20.99
N TYR A 58 -3.18 1.01 19.84
CA TYR A 58 -3.26 1.81 18.62
C TYR A 58 -4.70 2.24 18.30
N TYR A 59 -5.68 1.32 18.30
CA TYR A 59 -7.06 1.66 17.91
C TYR A 59 -7.75 2.56 18.94
N THR A 60 -7.45 2.38 20.23
CA THR A 60 -7.95 3.28 21.29
C THR A 60 -7.48 4.71 21.05
N LEU A 61 -6.17 4.89 20.87
CA LEU A 61 -5.58 6.20 20.63
C LEU A 61 -6.00 6.80 19.28
N LEU A 62 -6.13 5.97 18.24
CA LEU A 62 -6.64 6.40 16.94
C LEU A 62 -8.05 6.99 17.09
N LYS A 63 -8.96 6.30 17.79
CA LYS A 63 -10.33 6.79 18.06
C LYS A 63 -10.39 8.09 18.87
N GLU A 64 -9.39 8.35 19.70
CA GLU A 64 -9.27 9.60 20.46
C GLU A 64 -8.72 10.77 19.63
N THR A 65 -8.10 10.47 18.48
CA THR A 65 -7.48 11.47 17.61
C THR A 65 -8.55 12.30 16.91
N ARG A 66 -8.53 13.62 17.11
CA ARG A 66 -9.43 14.57 16.45
C ARG A 66 -8.71 15.29 15.31
N LEU A 67 -8.82 14.74 14.11
CA LEU A 67 -8.24 15.32 12.90
C LEU A 67 -9.32 15.98 12.04
N GLN A 68 -9.00 17.15 11.49
CA GLN A 68 -9.83 17.78 10.47
C GLN A 68 -9.49 17.18 9.11
N PRO A 69 -10.48 16.92 8.23
CA PRO A 69 -10.22 16.45 6.88
C PRO A 69 -9.16 17.27 6.14
N PRO A 70 -8.29 16.65 5.33
CA PRO A 70 -7.32 17.39 4.55
C PRO A 70 -8.01 18.34 3.57
N VAL A 71 -7.36 19.49 3.29
CA VAL A 71 -7.81 20.41 2.25
C VAL A 71 -6.96 20.18 1.01
N PHE A 72 -7.61 19.69 -0.06
CA PHE A 72 -6.99 19.54 -1.36
C PHE A 72 -7.16 20.81 -2.19
N ARG A 73 -6.16 21.10 -3.03
CA ARG A 73 -6.10 22.31 -3.86
C ARG A 73 -5.66 21.94 -5.27
N GLY A 74 -6.09 22.71 -6.27
CA GLY A 74 -5.67 22.53 -7.66
C GLY A 74 -6.00 21.13 -8.18
N ASN A 75 -5.03 20.45 -8.79
CA ASN A 75 -5.18 19.08 -9.32
C ASN A 75 -5.58 18.05 -8.25
N HIS A 76 -5.21 18.27 -6.99
CA HIS A 76 -5.58 17.35 -5.90
C HIS A 76 -7.07 17.39 -5.57
N THR A 77 -7.82 18.36 -6.07
CA THR A 77 -9.29 18.34 -5.92
C THR A 77 -9.94 17.11 -6.54
N ALA A 78 -9.27 16.45 -7.49
CA ALA A 78 -9.70 15.15 -8.04
C ALA A 78 -9.84 14.06 -6.95
N LEU A 79 -9.08 14.14 -5.85
CA LEU A 79 -9.14 13.20 -4.73
C LEU A 79 -10.42 13.30 -3.89
N CYS A 80 -11.22 14.36 -4.06
CA CYS A 80 -12.55 14.44 -3.46
C CYS A 80 -13.63 13.74 -4.29
N SER A 81 -13.35 13.40 -5.55
CA SER A 81 -14.32 12.79 -6.46
C SER A 81 -14.39 11.28 -6.24
N SER A 82 -15.25 10.83 -5.33
CA SER A 82 -15.47 9.39 -5.05
C SER A 82 -15.98 8.61 -6.28
N THR A 83 -16.69 9.29 -7.18
CA THR A 83 -17.31 8.75 -8.41
C THR A 83 -16.33 8.19 -9.44
N LYS A 84 -15.02 8.46 -9.30
CA LYS A 84 -13.97 7.91 -10.19
C LYS A 84 -13.02 6.96 -9.50
N SER A 85 -13.20 6.67 -8.21
CA SER A 85 -12.32 5.75 -7.47
C SER A 85 -12.33 4.32 -8.02
N LEU A 86 -13.23 3.98 -8.95
CA LEU A 86 -13.34 2.66 -9.58
C LEU A 86 -12.21 2.37 -10.58
N ASP A 87 -11.79 3.37 -11.37
CA ASP A 87 -10.92 3.15 -12.55
C ASP A 87 -9.55 3.80 -12.46
N VAL A 88 -9.22 4.41 -11.32
CA VAL A 88 -8.03 5.28 -11.21
C VAL A 88 -6.85 4.62 -10.49
N GLY A 89 -7.03 3.41 -9.95
CA GLY A 89 -5.98 2.65 -9.26
C GLY A 89 -5.17 3.51 -8.28
N TYR A 90 -3.85 3.54 -8.45
CA TYR A 90 -2.97 4.33 -7.60
C TYR A 90 -3.32 5.82 -7.53
N ALA A 91 -3.96 6.40 -8.54
CA ALA A 91 -4.28 7.83 -8.54
C ALA A 91 -5.36 8.24 -7.52
N TYR A 92 -6.05 7.29 -6.87
CA TYR A 92 -6.87 7.59 -5.68
C TYR A 92 -6.14 7.34 -4.36
N CYS A 93 -4.92 6.78 -4.37
CA CYS A 93 -4.10 6.71 -3.17
C CYS A 93 -3.70 8.10 -2.70
N LEU A 94 -3.67 8.30 -1.39
CA LEU A 94 -3.23 9.54 -0.78
C LEU A 94 -1.75 9.80 -1.12
N PRO A 95 -1.38 10.99 -1.63
CA PRO A 95 0.02 11.35 -1.80
C PRO A 95 0.72 11.45 -0.44
N ILE A 96 1.63 10.51 -0.15
CA ILE A 96 2.34 10.40 1.12
C ILE A 96 3.86 10.47 0.87
N SER A 97 4.54 11.32 1.63
CA SER A 97 6.01 11.35 1.68
C SER A 97 6.52 10.85 3.03
N GLY A 98 7.70 10.25 3.05
CA GLY A 98 8.37 9.85 4.25
C GLY A 98 9.76 9.35 3.95
N ARG A 99 10.52 9.10 5.01
CA ARG A 99 11.85 8.50 4.96
C ARG A 99 11.75 7.01 4.63
N LYS A 100 12.77 6.55 3.92
CA LYS A 100 12.96 5.17 3.46
C LYS A 100 14.39 4.69 3.74
N ASP A 101 14.98 5.16 4.83
CA ASP A 101 16.39 4.93 5.15
C ASP A 101 16.58 4.23 6.49
N SER A 102 17.66 3.44 6.55
CA SER A 102 18.16 2.79 7.75
C SER A 102 19.40 3.55 8.25
N PRO A 103 19.62 3.69 9.57
CA PRO A 103 18.89 3.06 10.67
C PRO A 103 17.60 3.79 11.10
N PHE A 104 17.29 4.95 10.54
CA PHE A 104 16.24 5.81 11.08
C PHE A 104 14.84 5.17 11.10
N CYS A 105 14.45 4.47 10.02
CA CYS A 105 13.15 3.82 9.91
C CYS A 105 13.16 2.33 10.30
N THR A 106 14.24 1.84 10.92
CA THR A 106 14.28 0.47 11.42
C THR A 106 13.32 0.32 12.61
N GLY A 107 12.41 -0.64 12.54
CA GLY A 107 11.42 -0.89 13.59
C GLY A 107 10.30 0.15 13.68
N ALA A 108 10.19 1.08 12.71
CA ALA A 108 9.06 1.99 12.64
C ALA A 108 7.74 1.22 12.55
N ASP A 109 6.72 1.70 13.26
CA ASP A 109 5.46 1.01 13.42
C ASP A 109 4.25 1.98 13.38
N ARG A 110 3.04 1.44 13.45
CA ARG A 110 1.80 2.21 13.26
C ARG A 110 1.53 3.21 14.39
N MET A 111 2.07 2.98 15.58
CA MET A 111 1.98 3.89 16.72
C MET A 111 2.67 5.22 16.44
N ASP A 112 3.74 5.23 15.64
CA ASP A 112 4.42 6.46 15.22
C ASP A 112 3.40 7.43 14.58
N LEU A 113 2.48 6.90 13.77
CA LEU A 113 1.49 7.69 13.03
C LEU A 113 0.51 8.46 13.95
N LEU A 114 0.43 8.13 15.23
CA LEU A 114 -0.47 8.82 16.18
C LEU A 114 0.18 10.05 16.83
N THR A 115 1.46 10.30 16.55
CA THR A 115 2.16 11.51 17.00
C THR A 115 2.39 12.47 15.84
N GLN A 116 2.59 13.75 16.15
CA GLN A 116 2.79 14.75 15.10
C GLN A 116 4.16 14.57 14.45
N HIS A 117 4.15 14.14 13.20
CA HIS A 117 5.35 14.00 12.38
C HIS A 117 5.37 15.02 11.24
N THR A 118 6.58 15.34 10.81
CA THR A 118 6.80 16.01 9.52
C THR A 118 7.16 14.97 8.46
N SER A 119 7.11 15.33 7.18
CA SER A 119 7.63 14.48 6.11
C SER A 119 9.11 14.09 6.28
N LYS A 120 9.87 14.81 7.12
CA LYS A 120 11.27 14.52 7.45
C LYS A 120 11.44 13.51 8.59
N THR A 121 10.37 13.19 9.31
CA THR A 121 10.42 12.28 10.47
C THR A 121 9.50 11.08 10.30
N GLN A 122 8.48 11.17 9.45
CA GLN A 122 7.61 10.05 9.13
C GLN A 122 8.34 9.00 8.30
N CYS A 123 8.18 7.72 8.65
CA CYS A 123 8.71 6.59 7.91
C CYS A 123 7.64 5.94 7.03
N TYR A 124 8.01 5.49 5.84
CA TYR A 124 7.13 4.64 5.02
C TYR A 124 6.77 3.34 5.78
N ALA A 125 7.75 2.76 6.49
CA ALA A 125 7.57 1.58 7.32
C ALA A 125 6.41 1.70 8.32
N SER A 126 6.18 2.87 8.93
CA SER A 126 5.06 3.10 9.86
C SER A 126 3.70 2.97 9.15
N VAL A 127 3.58 3.51 7.93
CA VAL A 127 2.36 3.40 7.09
C VAL A 127 2.17 1.99 6.57
N LEU A 128 3.25 1.33 6.15
CA LEU A 128 3.20 -0.06 5.69
C LEU A 128 2.84 -1.02 6.81
N HIS A 129 3.32 -0.80 8.03
CA HIS A 129 2.93 -1.57 9.20
C HIS A 129 1.45 -1.39 9.54
N MET A 130 0.91 -0.17 9.42
CA MET A 130 -0.53 0.09 9.57
C MET A 130 -1.34 -0.70 8.52
N LEU A 131 -0.98 -0.60 7.24
CA LEU A 131 -1.63 -1.34 6.16
C LEU A 131 -1.57 -2.85 6.39
N LEU A 132 -0.40 -3.38 6.74
CA LEU A 132 -0.19 -4.80 7.03
C LEU A 132 -1.15 -5.28 8.12
N VAL A 133 -1.14 -4.64 9.29
CA VAL A 133 -1.92 -5.14 10.42
C VAL A 133 -3.42 -5.02 10.16
N GLU A 134 -3.88 -3.87 9.68
CA GLU A 134 -5.32 -3.64 9.51
C GLU A 134 -5.92 -4.48 8.40
N VAL A 135 -5.22 -4.66 7.27
CA VAL A 135 -5.70 -5.52 6.18
C VAL A 135 -5.62 -6.99 6.58
N TYR A 136 -4.57 -7.41 7.30
CA TYR A 136 -4.46 -8.78 7.81
C TYR A 136 -5.63 -9.12 8.75
N GLU A 137 -5.95 -8.23 9.70
CA GLU A 137 -7.07 -8.42 10.63
C GLU A 137 -8.42 -8.55 9.90
N GLU A 138 -8.68 -7.74 8.87
CA GLU A 138 -9.90 -7.86 8.06
C GLU A 138 -9.93 -9.15 7.24
N LEU A 139 -8.83 -9.52 6.58
CA LEU A 139 -8.74 -10.79 5.85
C LEU A 139 -9.02 -11.98 6.78
N TYR A 140 -8.47 -11.96 7.99
CA TYR A 140 -8.69 -13.00 8.97
C TYR A 140 -10.16 -13.06 9.42
N ALA A 141 -10.76 -11.90 9.74
CA ALA A 141 -12.16 -11.80 10.15
C ALA A 141 -13.14 -12.33 9.07
N PHE A 142 -12.81 -12.13 7.79
CA PHE A 142 -13.59 -12.63 6.65
C PHE A 142 -13.16 -14.02 6.15
N GLY A 143 -12.42 -14.79 6.96
CA GLY A 143 -12.08 -16.18 6.67
C GLY A 143 -11.16 -16.38 5.47
N LYS A 144 -10.35 -15.37 5.12
CA LYS A 144 -9.44 -15.40 3.97
C LYS A 144 -8.07 -16.01 4.29
N ALA A 145 -7.87 -16.57 5.50
CA ALA A 145 -6.64 -17.23 5.93
C ALA A 145 -5.34 -16.51 5.48
N PRO A 146 -5.14 -15.25 5.91
CA PRO A 146 -4.03 -14.44 5.42
C PRO A 146 -2.67 -14.99 5.89
N LEU A 147 -1.67 -14.94 5.02
CA LEU A 147 -0.28 -15.29 5.33
C LEU A 147 0.66 -14.15 4.95
N VAL A 148 1.61 -13.84 5.83
CA VAL A 148 2.71 -12.92 5.50
C VAL A 148 3.68 -13.63 4.54
N VAL A 149 3.94 -13.03 3.39
CA VAL A 149 4.79 -13.61 2.32
C VAL A 149 5.78 -12.57 1.78
N TYR A 150 6.61 -12.98 0.82
CA TYR A 150 7.54 -12.13 0.07
C TYR A 150 8.33 -11.11 0.92
N GLY A 151 8.24 -9.81 0.60
CA GLY A 151 9.03 -8.76 1.23
C GLY A 151 8.68 -8.56 2.71
N SER A 152 7.41 -8.76 3.07
CA SER A 152 6.98 -8.70 4.46
C SER A 152 7.52 -9.86 5.28
N LEU A 153 7.48 -11.08 4.74
CA LEU A 153 8.09 -12.25 5.38
C LEU A 153 9.62 -12.08 5.50
N LEU A 154 10.24 -11.50 4.46
CA LEU A 154 11.67 -11.22 4.48
C LEU A 154 12.06 -10.25 5.60
N GLY A 155 11.27 -9.19 5.80
CA GLY A 155 11.45 -8.24 6.91
C GLY A 155 11.31 -8.92 8.28
N ALA A 156 10.30 -9.78 8.42
CA ALA A 156 10.06 -10.56 9.63
C ALA A 156 11.23 -11.48 9.96
N VAL A 157 11.72 -12.26 8.99
CA VAL A 157 12.80 -13.22 9.18
C VAL A 157 14.15 -12.54 9.43
N ARG A 158 14.45 -11.43 8.74
CA ARG A 158 15.73 -10.73 8.91
C ARG A 158 15.80 -9.99 10.24
N ASN A 159 14.81 -9.14 10.50
CA ASN A 159 14.89 -8.12 11.54
C ASN A 159 13.64 -8.05 12.42
N GLY A 160 12.65 -8.94 12.24
CA GLY A 160 11.37 -8.88 12.95
C GLY A 160 10.60 -7.58 12.74
N SER A 161 10.75 -6.92 11.58
CA SER A 161 10.20 -5.59 11.30
C SER A 161 9.93 -5.37 9.81
N MET A 162 9.21 -4.28 9.48
CA MET A 162 9.06 -3.83 8.08
C MET A 162 10.43 -3.49 7.48
N ILE A 163 10.64 -3.79 6.20
CA ILE A 163 11.86 -3.38 5.49
C ILE A 163 11.85 -1.85 5.35
N PRO A 164 12.84 -1.10 5.88
CA PRO A 164 12.75 0.36 5.96
C PRO A 164 12.73 1.10 4.62
N PHE A 165 13.22 0.47 3.56
CA PHE A 165 13.47 1.09 2.24
C PHE A 165 12.54 0.55 1.13
N THR A 166 11.40 -0.03 1.48
CA THR A 166 10.39 -0.49 0.51
C THR A 166 9.17 0.43 0.45
N GLU A 167 8.42 0.31 -0.64
CA GLU A 167 7.16 1.02 -0.90
C GLU A 167 5.93 0.15 -0.59
N ASP A 168 6.12 -1.13 -0.31
CA ASP A 168 5.05 -2.11 -0.19
C ASP A 168 5.18 -3.11 0.96
N THR A 169 4.07 -3.79 1.22
CA THR A 169 3.97 -4.92 2.13
C THR A 169 3.10 -5.99 1.47
N ASP A 170 3.40 -7.26 1.71
CA ASP A 170 2.84 -8.39 0.98
C ASP A 170 2.03 -9.31 1.92
N ILE A 171 0.79 -9.62 1.53
CA ILE A 171 -0.03 -10.64 2.19
C ILE A 171 -0.58 -11.60 1.12
N ALA A 172 -0.46 -12.90 1.36
CA ALA A 172 -1.19 -13.91 0.61
C ALA A 172 -2.56 -14.17 1.26
N TYR A 173 -3.57 -14.50 0.47
CA TYR A 173 -4.92 -14.78 0.96
C TYR A 173 -5.55 -15.96 0.22
N SER A 174 -6.49 -16.64 0.87
CA SER A 174 -7.28 -17.73 0.31
C SER A 174 -8.65 -17.27 -0.20
N GLY A 175 -9.12 -17.92 -1.27
CA GLY A 175 -10.43 -17.68 -1.86
C GLY A 175 -10.43 -16.53 -2.88
N GLN A 176 -11.60 -15.95 -3.13
CA GLN A 176 -11.76 -14.81 -4.04
C GLN A 176 -11.94 -13.52 -3.23
N LEU A 177 -11.42 -12.42 -3.78
CA LEU A 177 -11.74 -11.08 -3.31
C LEU A 177 -12.56 -10.35 -4.37
N ASN A 178 -13.49 -9.53 -3.90
CA ASN A 178 -14.23 -8.61 -4.73
C ASN A 178 -14.32 -7.27 -4.01
N ARG A 179 -14.14 -6.17 -4.73
CA ARG A 179 -14.25 -4.83 -4.15
C ARG A 179 -15.61 -4.57 -3.50
N ASP A 180 -16.67 -5.13 -4.08
CA ASP A 180 -18.04 -4.93 -3.63
C ASP A 180 -18.51 -6.04 -2.68
N ASP A 181 -17.60 -6.91 -2.19
CA ASP A 181 -17.93 -7.84 -1.11
C ASP A 181 -17.82 -7.19 0.28
N GLU A 182 -17.99 -8.00 1.32
CA GLU A 182 -17.93 -7.55 2.70
C GLU A 182 -16.54 -7.06 3.12
N LEU A 183 -15.47 -7.73 2.66
CA LEU A 183 -14.09 -7.30 2.92
C LEU A 183 -13.83 -5.95 2.24
N GLY A 184 -14.18 -5.83 0.96
CA GLY A 184 -13.97 -4.60 0.21
C GLY A 184 -14.72 -3.41 0.82
N ARG A 185 -15.97 -3.64 1.25
CA ARG A 185 -16.75 -2.64 2.02
C ARG A 185 -16.11 -2.31 3.37
N ALA A 186 -15.60 -3.30 4.11
CA ALA A 186 -14.94 -3.07 5.40
C ALA A 186 -13.68 -2.22 5.25
N LEU A 187 -12.85 -2.51 4.24
CA LEU A 187 -11.65 -1.71 3.94
C LEU A 187 -12.02 -0.26 3.55
N VAL A 188 -13.04 -0.07 2.71
CA VAL A 188 -13.52 1.27 2.36
C VAL A 188 -14.10 2.00 3.57
N ALA A 189 -14.81 1.29 4.45
CA ALA A 189 -15.36 1.83 5.69
C ALA A 189 -14.28 2.25 6.71
N LYS A 190 -13.03 1.79 6.55
CA LYS A 190 -11.86 2.29 7.28
C LYS A 190 -11.12 3.43 6.58
N GLY A 191 -11.51 3.74 5.34
CA GLY A 191 -10.88 4.76 4.54
C GLY A 191 -9.66 4.26 3.77
N TYR A 192 -9.62 2.96 3.46
CA TYR A 192 -8.66 2.41 2.51
C TYR A 192 -9.21 2.43 1.08
N HIS A 193 -8.30 2.53 0.12
CA HIS A 193 -8.61 2.33 -1.28
C HIS A 193 -8.22 0.90 -1.65
N PHE A 194 -9.23 0.07 -1.91
CA PHE A 194 -9.08 -1.31 -2.34
C PHE A 194 -9.36 -1.41 -3.85
N PHE A 195 -8.36 -1.85 -4.62
CA PHE A 195 -8.43 -1.85 -6.08
C PHE A 195 -7.64 -3.00 -6.71
N PHE A 196 -7.94 -3.31 -7.95
CA PHE A 196 -7.25 -4.34 -8.72
C PHE A 196 -6.38 -3.70 -9.80
N LEU A 197 -5.10 -4.06 -9.83
CA LEU A 197 -4.17 -3.71 -10.91
C LEU A 197 -3.17 -4.86 -11.07
N ASN A 198 -3.49 -5.80 -11.96
CA ASN A 198 -2.86 -7.13 -12.10
C ASN A 198 -3.03 -8.06 -10.89
N ILE A 199 -2.94 -7.53 -9.68
CA ILE A 199 -3.25 -8.18 -8.41
C ILE A 199 -4.11 -7.22 -7.56
N TRP A 200 -4.70 -7.73 -6.48
CA TRP A 200 -5.44 -6.89 -5.53
C TRP A 200 -4.47 -6.06 -4.70
N ARG A 201 -4.85 -4.81 -4.43
CA ARG A 201 -4.01 -3.83 -3.73
C ARG A 201 -4.81 -2.96 -2.78
N VAL A 202 -4.13 -2.54 -1.71
CA VAL A 202 -4.68 -1.62 -0.72
C VAL A 202 -3.72 -0.46 -0.51
N CYS A 203 -4.23 0.77 -0.47
CA CYS A 203 -3.47 1.94 -0.03
C CYS A 203 -4.35 2.87 0.81
N VAL A 204 -3.73 3.86 1.46
CA VAL A 204 -4.46 4.89 2.21
C VAL A 204 -5.27 5.74 1.25
N ALA A 205 -6.59 5.86 1.45
CA ALA A 205 -7.45 6.71 0.62
C ALA A 205 -7.50 8.16 1.16
N PRO A 206 -8.03 9.12 0.37
CA PRO A 206 -8.22 10.49 0.81
C PRO A 206 -9.25 10.62 1.95
N THR A 207 -10.12 9.62 2.09
CA THR A 207 -11.12 9.50 3.15
C THR A 207 -10.58 8.88 4.44
N HIS A 208 -9.32 8.42 4.47
CA HIS A 208 -8.73 7.85 5.67
C HIS A 208 -8.66 8.89 6.79
N PRO A 209 -8.94 8.53 8.06
CA PRO A 209 -8.90 9.49 9.17
C PRO A 209 -7.52 10.12 9.39
N LEU A 210 -6.45 9.34 9.20
CA LEU A 210 -5.07 9.86 9.25
C LEU A 210 -4.65 10.63 7.98
N ALA A 211 -5.51 10.79 6.97
CA ALA A 211 -5.13 11.50 5.75
C ALA A 211 -4.70 12.95 6.04
N ALA A 212 -5.27 13.58 7.06
CA ALA A 212 -4.93 14.93 7.49
C ALA A 212 -3.44 15.11 7.87
N ILE A 213 -2.82 14.06 8.41
CA ILE A 213 -1.42 14.10 8.86
C ILE A 213 -0.46 13.43 7.87
N LEU A 214 -0.94 12.44 7.10
CA LEU A 214 -0.12 11.69 6.15
C LEU A 214 0.04 12.42 4.80
N TYR A 215 -0.94 13.25 4.45
CA TYR A 215 -1.00 13.93 3.15
C TYR A 215 0.16 14.91 2.94
N ASN A 216 0.87 14.77 1.82
CA ASN A 216 1.83 15.76 1.36
C ASN A 216 1.31 16.51 0.11
N PRO A 217 0.94 17.80 0.25
CA PRO A 217 0.43 18.61 -0.87
C PRO A 217 1.48 18.99 -1.92
N ARG A 218 2.77 18.72 -1.68
CA ARG A 218 3.86 19.01 -2.62
C ARG A 218 4.15 17.87 -3.57
N LEU A 219 3.63 16.68 -3.29
CA LEU A 219 3.73 15.54 -4.21
C LEU A 219 2.66 15.67 -5.31
N PRO A 220 2.88 15.11 -6.51
CA PRO A 220 1.80 14.96 -7.48
C PRO A 220 0.77 13.93 -6.98
N ILE A 221 -0.36 13.83 -7.68
CA ILE A 221 -1.22 12.66 -7.61
C ILE A 221 -0.38 11.39 -7.78
N ALA A 222 -0.66 10.41 -6.93
CA ALA A 222 0.11 9.18 -6.86
C ALA A 222 0.16 8.49 -8.23
N ARG A 223 1.38 8.11 -8.61
CA ARG A 223 1.67 7.26 -9.76
C ARG A 223 1.83 5.82 -9.27
N ASP A 224 1.86 4.88 -10.20
CA ASP A 224 2.08 3.47 -9.91
C ASP A 224 3.32 3.29 -9.02
N TYR A 225 3.12 2.56 -7.91
CA TYR A 225 4.16 2.18 -6.95
C TYR A 225 4.87 3.34 -6.22
N ALA A 226 4.36 4.58 -6.32
CA ALA A 226 5.04 5.78 -5.79
C ALA A 226 4.64 6.17 -4.36
N VAL A 227 3.73 5.42 -3.73
CA VAL A 227 3.18 5.66 -2.39
C VAL A 227 3.24 4.38 -1.56
N PRO A 228 3.04 4.39 -0.24
CA PRO A 228 2.88 3.16 0.53
C PRO A 228 1.62 2.39 0.08
N TYR A 229 1.79 1.11 -0.27
CA TYR A 229 0.68 0.21 -0.61
C TYR A 229 0.90 -1.19 -0.03
N LEU A 230 -0.12 -2.03 -0.16
CA LEU A 230 -0.10 -3.44 0.21
C LEU A 230 -0.53 -4.25 -1.01
N ASP A 231 0.27 -5.25 -1.36
CA ASP A 231 -0.03 -6.22 -2.41
C ASP A 231 -0.67 -7.47 -1.80
N LEU A 232 -1.77 -7.91 -2.42
CA LEU A 232 -2.53 -9.10 -2.05
C LEU A 232 -2.37 -10.18 -3.11
N TYR A 233 -1.81 -11.31 -2.70
CA TYR A 233 -1.51 -12.43 -3.60
C TYR A 233 -2.50 -13.58 -3.38
N ALA A 234 -3.22 -13.97 -4.42
CA ALA A 234 -4.12 -15.12 -4.32
C ALA A 234 -3.33 -16.40 -4.02
N MET A 235 -3.83 -17.19 -3.08
CA MET A 235 -3.27 -18.47 -2.70
C MET A 235 -4.35 -19.55 -2.68
N GLU A 236 -4.08 -20.70 -3.27
CA GLU A 236 -5.06 -21.77 -3.42
C GLU A 236 -4.41 -23.14 -3.23
N LYS A 237 -5.05 -23.98 -2.43
CA LYS A 237 -4.70 -25.39 -2.34
C LYS A 237 -5.21 -26.12 -3.57
N LEU A 238 -4.30 -26.58 -4.43
CA LEU A 238 -4.66 -27.25 -5.67
C LEU A 238 -5.09 -28.70 -5.41
N ASN A 239 -4.38 -29.38 -4.50
CA ASN A 239 -4.62 -30.77 -4.12
C ASN A 239 -3.97 -31.05 -2.75
N ALA A 240 -3.91 -32.33 -2.34
CA ALA A 240 -3.32 -32.72 -1.05
C ALA A 240 -1.82 -32.43 -0.93
N THR A 241 -1.12 -32.24 -2.05
CA THR A 241 0.35 -32.12 -2.11
C THR A 241 0.83 -30.76 -2.60
N GLU A 242 -0.05 -29.90 -3.12
CA GLU A 242 0.34 -28.70 -3.84
C GLU A 242 -0.54 -27.48 -3.55
N TRP A 243 0.13 -26.34 -3.49
CA TRP A 243 -0.45 -25.01 -3.38
C TRP A 243 0.01 -24.13 -4.54
N ARG A 244 -0.86 -23.24 -4.99
CA ARG A 244 -0.54 -22.16 -5.91
C ARG A 244 -0.50 -20.86 -5.15
N LEU A 245 0.51 -20.04 -5.41
CA LEU A 245 0.60 -18.67 -4.93
C LEU A 245 0.82 -17.75 -6.14
N GLU A 246 0.04 -16.68 -6.22
CA GLU A 246 0.15 -15.70 -7.28
C GLU A 246 1.55 -15.08 -7.31
N LYS A 247 2.11 -14.91 -8.52
CA LYS A 247 3.49 -14.47 -8.77
C LYS A 247 4.61 -15.37 -8.22
N TYR A 248 4.29 -16.54 -7.68
CA TYR A 248 5.30 -17.54 -7.35
C TYR A 248 5.71 -18.28 -8.63
N VAL A 249 7.01 -18.26 -8.95
CA VAL A 249 7.65 -18.67 -10.21
C VAL A 249 7.04 -19.94 -10.83
N ASP A 250 6.04 -19.85 -11.72
CA ASP A 250 5.34 -20.91 -12.51
C ASP A 250 5.34 -22.37 -11.97
N LYS A 251 5.44 -22.54 -10.66
CA LYS A 251 5.67 -23.81 -9.96
C LYS A 251 4.72 -23.85 -8.77
N ALA A 252 4.19 -25.04 -8.50
CA ALA A 252 3.45 -25.27 -7.27
C ALA A 252 4.41 -25.28 -6.06
N LEU A 253 3.91 -24.78 -4.93
CA LEU A 253 4.51 -24.96 -3.62
C LEU A 253 4.09 -26.32 -3.08
N SER A 254 5.03 -27.11 -2.56
CA SER A 254 4.70 -28.35 -1.86
C SER A 254 3.86 -28.05 -0.61
N ALA A 255 2.80 -28.83 -0.38
CA ALA A 255 1.90 -28.64 0.76
C ALA A 255 2.63 -28.74 2.09
N GLU A 256 3.65 -29.60 2.23
CA GLU A 256 4.47 -29.70 3.45
C GLU A 256 5.30 -28.44 3.74
N LYS A 257 5.51 -27.57 2.74
CA LYS A 257 6.22 -26.29 2.88
C LYS A 257 5.27 -25.15 3.23
N VAL A 258 3.97 -25.36 3.07
CA VAL A 258 2.91 -24.38 3.34
C VAL A 258 2.19 -24.72 4.64
N GLU A 259 1.75 -25.96 4.83
CA GLU A 259 0.95 -26.43 5.95
C GLU A 259 1.72 -27.38 6.88
N PRO A 260 1.44 -27.38 8.19
CA PRO A 260 0.60 -26.40 8.88
C PRO A 260 1.27 -25.03 8.89
N PHE A 261 0.46 -23.97 8.82
CA PHE A 261 1.00 -22.60 8.89
C PHE A 261 1.87 -22.44 10.14
N SER A 262 2.96 -21.69 9.98
CA SER A 262 3.83 -21.29 11.09
C SER A 262 3.60 -19.81 11.40
N GLN A 263 4.26 -19.27 12.43
CA GLN A 263 4.14 -17.87 12.82
C GLN A 263 5.48 -17.14 12.78
N VAL A 264 5.43 -15.88 12.35
CA VAL A 264 6.53 -14.91 12.43
C VAL A 264 6.07 -13.67 13.21
N THR A 265 7.03 -12.82 13.59
CA THR A 265 6.73 -11.59 14.31
C THR A 265 7.22 -10.38 13.50
N ILE A 266 6.37 -9.37 13.38
CA ILE A 266 6.73 -8.06 12.82
C ILE A 266 6.38 -7.00 13.87
N ASN A 267 7.38 -6.24 14.32
CA ASN A 267 7.28 -5.23 15.37
C ASN A 267 6.55 -5.73 16.63
N GLY A 268 6.84 -6.97 17.04
CA GLY A 268 6.24 -7.60 18.22
C GLY A 268 4.84 -8.19 18.02
N LEU A 269 4.22 -8.05 16.84
CA LEU A 269 2.92 -8.64 16.52
C LEU A 269 3.07 -9.97 15.78
N PRO A 270 2.33 -11.03 16.15
CA PRO A 270 2.38 -12.32 15.49
C PRO A 270 1.55 -12.34 14.20
N PHE A 271 2.05 -13.04 13.18
CA PHE A 271 1.36 -13.27 11.92
C PHE A 271 1.61 -14.69 11.43
N ASP A 272 0.59 -15.30 10.83
CA ASP A 272 0.74 -16.59 10.17
C ASP A 272 1.54 -16.42 8.88
N THR A 273 2.29 -17.46 8.53
CA THR A 273 3.06 -17.60 7.30
C THR A 273 3.11 -19.07 6.90
N VAL A 274 3.69 -19.37 5.75
CA VAL A 274 4.00 -20.74 5.31
C VAL A 274 4.80 -21.53 6.37
N HIS A 275 4.67 -22.86 6.36
CA HIS A 275 5.33 -23.77 7.31
C HIS A 275 6.85 -23.58 7.38
N ASP A 276 7.49 -23.44 6.22
CA ASP A 276 8.95 -23.28 6.11
C ASP A 276 9.30 -21.92 5.47
N PRO A 277 9.36 -20.84 6.28
CA PRO A 277 9.57 -19.49 5.75
C PRO A 277 10.97 -19.31 5.14
N ASN A 278 11.97 -20.01 5.65
CA ASN A 278 13.33 -19.94 5.11
C ASN A 278 13.42 -20.60 3.74
N TYR A 279 12.81 -21.78 3.57
CA TYR A 279 12.69 -22.40 2.24
C TYR A 279 11.96 -21.48 1.26
N PHE A 280 10.83 -20.91 1.66
CA PHE A 280 10.05 -20.02 0.80
C PHE A 280 10.86 -18.80 0.35
N LEU A 281 11.55 -18.13 1.28
CA LEU A 281 12.37 -16.97 0.97
C LEU A 281 13.58 -17.34 0.10
N LYS A 282 14.20 -18.49 0.36
CA LYS A 282 15.31 -19.01 -0.45
C LYS A 282 14.89 -19.27 -1.90
N GLU A 283 13.74 -19.91 -2.11
CA GLU A 283 13.22 -20.15 -3.47
C GLU A 283 12.81 -18.85 -4.17
N SER A 284 12.32 -17.86 -3.41
CA SER A 284 11.85 -16.58 -3.96
C SER A 284 13.00 -15.62 -4.31
N TYR A 285 14.06 -15.59 -3.50
CA TYR A 285 15.10 -14.56 -3.55
C TYR A 285 16.53 -15.09 -3.75
N GLY A 286 16.73 -16.42 -3.69
CA GLY A 286 18.03 -17.08 -3.81
C GLY A 286 18.73 -17.36 -2.47
N ASP A 287 19.88 -18.05 -2.52
CA ASP A 287 20.67 -18.44 -1.33
C ASP A 287 21.11 -17.25 -0.47
N ASP A 288 21.27 -16.07 -1.07
CA ASP A 288 21.71 -14.84 -0.40
C ASP A 288 20.54 -13.96 0.05
N TYR A 289 19.33 -14.50 0.17
CA TYR A 289 18.15 -13.75 0.60
C TYR A 289 18.30 -13.12 1.99
N MET A 290 19.29 -13.46 2.81
CA MET A 290 19.54 -12.77 4.08
C MET A 290 20.40 -11.51 3.94
N VAL A 291 21.05 -11.31 2.79
CA VAL A 291 21.94 -10.16 2.54
C VAL A 291 21.11 -8.98 1.97
N PRO A 292 21.04 -7.82 2.64
CA PRO A 292 20.37 -6.65 2.10
C PRO A 292 21.04 -6.19 0.80
N LYS A 293 20.25 -6.10 -0.28
CA LYS A 293 20.71 -5.57 -1.56
C LYS A 293 20.12 -4.16 -1.73
N PRO A 294 20.94 -3.13 -1.99
CA PRO A 294 20.42 -1.80 -2.33
C PRO A 294 19.53 -1.88 -3.57
N ARG A 295 18.38 -1.20 -3.55
CA ARG A 295 17.62 -0.96 -4.79
C ARG A 295 18.42 0.03 -5.64
N LYS A 296 18.69 -0.32 -6.91
CA LYS A 296 19.36 0.56 -7.88
C LYS A 296 18.43 1.63 -8.39
#